data_AF-A0A0G4N6T9-F1
#
_entry.id   AF-A0A0G4N6T9-F1
#
_cell.length_a   1.000
_cell.length_b   1.000
_cell.length_c   1.000
_cell.angle_alpha   90.00
_cell.angle_beta   90.00
_cell.angle_gamma   90.00
#
_symmetry.space_group_name_H-M   'P 1'
#
loop_
_entity.id
_entity.type
_entity.pdbx_description
1 polymer ?
#
loop_
_entity_poly.entity_id
_entity_poly.type
_entity_poly.pdbx_seq_one_letter_code
_entity_poly.pdbx_strand_id
1 'polypeptide(L)'
;MRCMYRIWRVDTLYWRHAQTSHHSPLPPFIHAELRQIVKSALESCERDIFNELDKFLKPSGIPAKDRAPMWAALWQLIFTFKDLTQTFKEAGRLANVHPAFDACTTATEQLYVAIMSFYGSHYRQASNLKVSLQCLDSTHMPSSTLRHEVGDIFQHARHERGAFHEYIQTSPNELDRLLKTLVVDLEVKRLGNRRGRGRAPVEMVLIPSPDLYPGSDDEDDMEMAG
;
A
#
# COMPACT_ATOMS: atom_id res chain seq x y z
N MET A 1 -3.63 8.61 2.94
CA MET A 1 -3.05 8.68 1.57
C MET A 1 -3.83 7.89 0.51
N ARG A 2 -3.97 6.55 0.61
CA ARG A 2 -4.56 5.69 -0.46
C ARG A 2 -5.94 6.14 -0.97
N CYS A 3 -6.90 6.42 -0.08
CA CYS A 3 -8.24 6.89 -0.47
C CYS A 3 -8.20 8.24 -1.21
N MET A 4 -7.46 9.20 -0.66
CA MET A 4 -7.24 10.52 -1.26
C MET A 4 -6.58 10.38 -2.64
N TYR A 5 -5.55 9.54 -2.77
CA TYR A 5 -4.89 9.31 -4.06
C TYR A 5 -5.85 8.74 -5.11
N ARG A 6 -6.69 7.77 -4.74
CA ARG A 6 -7.73 7.23 -5.63
C ARG A 6 -8.72 8.29 -6.09
N ILE A 7 -9.17 9.17 -5.18
CA ILE A 7 -10.09 10.26 -5.52
C ILE A 7 -9.41 11.27 -6.45
N TRP A 8 -8.14 11.58 -6.20
CA TRP A 8 -7.37 12.48 -7.06
C TRP A 8 -7.20 11.92 -8.48
N ARG A 9 -6.98 10.60 -8.59
CA ARG A 9 -6.73 9.89 -9.85
C ARG A 9 -7.94 9.67 -10.74
N VAL A 10 -9.13 9.60 -10.17
CA VAL A 10 -10.31 9.21 -10.95
C VAL A 10 -10.77 10.37 -11.83
N ASP A 11 -11.13 10.07 -13.08
CA ASP A 11 -11.58 11.08 -14.04
C ASP A 11 -12.99 11.60 -13.75
N THR A 12 -13.83 10.73 -13.19
CA THR A 12 -15.23 11.06 -12.88
C THR A 12 -15.62 10.43 -11.57
N LEU A 13 -16.08 11.27 -10.65
CA LEU A 13 -16.73 10.84 -9.43
C LEU A 13 -18.24 10.84 -9.63
N TYR A 14 -18.92 9.88 -9.01
CA TYR A 14 -20.36 9.76 -9.06
C TYR A 14 -20.95 10.03 -7.68
N TRP A 15 -22.12 10.65 -7.66
CA TRP A 15 -22.92 10.82 -6.46
C TRP A 15 -24.24 10.08 -6.62
N ARG A 16 -24.77 9.62 -5.49
CA ARG A 16 -26.06 8.95 -5.41
C ARG A 16 -27.01 9.83 -4.62
N HIS A 17 -28.16 10.15 -5.21
CA HIS A 17 -29.20 10.86 -4.49
C HIS A 17 -29.88 9.91 -3.49
N ALA A 18 -30.15 10.36 -2.27
CA ALA A 18 -30.67 9.51 -1.19
C ALA A 18 -31.99 8.80 -1.55
N GLN A 19 -32.78 9.40 -2.44
CA GLN A 19 -34.10 8.88 -2.83
C GLN A 19 -34.09 8.08 -4.14
N THR A 20 -32.94 7.91 -4.81
CA THR A 20 -32.86 7.16 -6.08
C THR A 20 -31.68 6.20 -6.08
N SER A 21 -31.82 5.04 -6.75
CA SER A 21 -30.70 4.12 -6.98
C SER A 21 -29.74 4.58 -8.09
N HIS A 22 -30.08 5.66 -8.81
CA HIS A 22 -29.28 6.19 -9.89
C HIS A 22 -28.02 6.91 -9.39
N HIS A 23 -26.91 6.66 -10.09
CA HIS A 23 -25.64 7.34 -9.89
C HIS A 23 -25.48 8.36 -11.01
N SER A 24 -25.27 9.61 -10.62
CA SER A 24 -25.06 10.72 -11.55
C SER A 24 -23.63 11.23 -11.42
N PRO A 25 -22.99 11.67 -12.51
CA PRO A 25 -21.66 12.27 -12.41
C PRO A 25 -21.71 13.53 -11.55
N LEU A 26 -20.67 13.75 -10.75
CA LEU A 26 -20.51 14.98 -9.99
C LEU A 26 -20.35 16.17 -10.94
N PRO A 27 -21.01 17.31 -10.64
CA PRO A 27 -20.80 18.53 -11.40
C PRO A 27 -19.29 18.88 -11.49
N PRO A 28 -18.79 19.35 -12.64
CA PRO A 28 -17.35 19.61 -12.84
C PRO A 28 -16.75 20.55 -11.80
N PHE A 29 -17.51 21.55 -11.34
CA PHE A 29 -17.10 22.48 -10.29
C PHE A 29 -16.85 21.77 -8.95
N ILE A 30 -17.81 20.96 -8.48
CA ILE A 30 -17.68 20.18 -7.24
C ILE A 30 -16.54 19.18 -7.35
N HIS A 31 -16.37 18.57 -8.53
CA HIS A 31 -15.25 17.67 -8.81
C HIS A 31 -13.89 18.37 -8.68
N ALA A 32 -13.78 19.59 -9.21
CA ALA A 32 -12.56 20.40 -9.12
C ALA A 32 -12.27 20.82 -7.67
N GLU A 33 -13.27 21.27 -6.92
CA GLU A 33 -13.13 21.60 -5.50
C GLU A 33 -12.69 20.39 -4.67
N LEU A 34 -13.32 19.23 -4.90
CA LEU A 34 -12.96 17.99 -4.21
C LEU A 34 -11.53 17.56 -4.53
N ARG A 35 -11.12 17.65 -5.80
CA ARG A 35 -9.72 17.40 -6.19
C ARG A 35 -8.75 18.34 -5.48
N GLN A 36 -9.10 19.60 -5.30
CA GLN A 36 -8.24 20.56 -4.59
C GLN A 36 -8.15 20.23 -3.09
N ILE A 37 -9.26 19.88 -2.44
CA ILE A 37 -9.28 19.42 -1.03
C ILE A 37 -8.40 18.18 -0.87
N VAL A 38 -8.58 17.21 -1.76
CA VAL A 38 -7.84 15.95 -1.77
C VAL A 38 -6.35 16.20 -2.01
N LYS A 39 -5.99 17.12 -2.92
CA LYS A 39 -4.60 17.51 -3.15
C LYS A 39 -3.97 18.08 -1.89
N SER A 40 -4.61 19.05 -1.23
CA SER A 40 -4.10 19.62 0.03
C SER A 40 -3.96 18.56 1.13
N ALA A 41 -4.90 17.62 1.20
CA ALA A 41 -4.84 16.51 2.16
C ALA A 41 -3.71 15.52 1.84
N LEU A 42 -3.45 15.25 0.55
CA LEU A 42 -2.31 14.44 0.10
C LEU A 42 -0.99 15.10 0.48
N GLU A 43 -0.82 16.40 0.19
CA GLU A 43 0.39 17.15 0.54
C GLU A 43 0.64 17.16 2.05
N SER A 44 -0.40 17.33 2.87
CA SER A 44 -0.25 17.24 4.32
C SER A 44 0.11 15.83 4.77
N CYS A 45 -0.62 14.83 4.28
CA CYS A 45 -0.40 13.43 4.64
C CYS A 45 1.00 12.96 4.25
N GLU A 46 1.50 13.38 3.10
CA GLU A 46 2.86 13.09 2.63
C GLU A 46 3.91 13.67 3.57
N ARG A 47 3.80 14.95 3.93
CA ARG A 47 4.70 15.59 4.91
C ARG A 47 4.68 14.86 6.25
N ASP A 48 3.49 14.53 6.76
CA ASP A 48 3.35 13.85 8.05
C ASP A 48 3.98 12.45 8.01
N ILE A 49 3.80 11.71 6.91
CA ILE A 49 4.43 10.41 6.70
C ILE A 49 5.95 10.52 6.72
N PHE A 50 6.54 11.48 5.99
CA PHE A 50 8.01 11.62 5.96
C PHE A 50 8.57 12.05 7.31
N ASN A 51 7.89 12.94 8.03
CA ASN A 51 8.25 13.31 9.39
C ASN A 51 8.25 12.10 10.34
N GLU A 52 7.31 11.16 10.16
CA GLU A 52 7.30 9.90 10.93
C GLU A 52 8.43 8.95 10.50
N LEU A 53 8.68 8.80 9.20
CA LEU A 53 9.76 7.95 8.68
C LEU A 53 11.14 8.41 9.15
N ASP A 54 11.37 9.72 9.27
CA ASP A 54 12.62 10.30 9.77
C ASP A 54 12.97 9.83 11.19
N LYS A 55 11.96 9.52 12.02
CA LYS A 55 12.18 8.98 13.37
C LYS A 55 12.85 7.61 13.35
N PHE A 56 12.65 6.85 12.27
CA PHE A 56 13.15 5.48 12.10
C PHE A 56 14.48 5.42 11.33
N LEU A 57 15.01 6.54 10.83
CA LEU A 57 16.36 6.62 10.28
C LEU A 57 17.46 6.36 11.33
N LYS A 58 17.09 6.32 12.61
CA LYS A 58 18.00 6.06 13.73
C LYS A 58 18.47 4.59 13.75
N PRO A 59 19.69 4.30 14.25
CA PRO A 59 20.25 2.95 14.28
C PRO A 59 19.45 1.91 15.09
N SER A 60 18.50 2.36 15.93
CA SER A 60 17.66 1.50 16.77
C SER A 60 16.71 0.61 15.97
N GLY A 61 16.52 0.87 14.67
CA GLY A 61 15.64 0.09 13.80
C GLY A 61 14.15 0.23 14.13
N ILE A 62 13.31 -0.53 13.43
CA ILE A 62 11.85 -0.50 13.61
C ILE A 62 11.45 -1.47 14.74
N PRO A 63 10.77 -0.98 15.80
CA PRO A 63 10.26 -1.83 16.88
C PRO A 63 9.37 -2.95 16.34
N ALA A 64 9.39 -4.12 16.97
CA ALA A 64 8.69 -5.31 16.47
C ALA A 64 7.18 -5.07 16.22
N LYS A 65 6.53 -4.33 17.11
CA LYS A 65 5.11 -3.94 17.01
C LYS A 65 4.79 -3.07 15.79
N ASP A 66 5.76 -2.27 15.32
CA ASP A 66 5.55 -1.29 14.26
C ASP A 66 5.95 -1.85 12.89
N ARG A 67 6.62 -3.02 12.83
CA ARG A 67 7.10 -3.61 11.57
C ARG A 67 5.97 -3.91 10.59
N ALA A 68 4.84 -4.41 11.06
CA ALA A 68 3.72 -4.72 10.18
C ALA A 68 3.00 -3.51 9.58
N PRO A 69 2.56 -2.54 10.39
CA PRO A 69 1.96 -1.32 9.85
C PRO A 69 2.97 -0.53 9.01
N MET A 70 4.24 -0.47 9.42
CA MET A 70 5.29 0.21 8.66
C MET A 70 5.54 -0.46 7.31
N TRP A 71 5.59 -1.80 7.27
CA TRP A 71 5.72 -2.54 6.03
C TRP A 71 4.56 -2.22 5.07
N ALA A 72 3.32 -2.27 5.55
CA ALA A 72 2.15 -1.96 4.73
C ALA A 72 2.17 -0.51 4.23
N ALA A 73 2.50 0.44 5.11
CA ALA A 73 2.60 1.85 4.76
C ALA A 73 3.67 2.10 3.69
N LEU A 74 4.86 1.50 3.82
CA LEU A 74 5.92 1.60 2.83
C LEU A 74 5.50 1.01 1.48
N TRP A 75 4.84 -0.15 1.47
CA TRP A 75 4.32 -0.70 0.21
C TRP A 75 3.25 0.17 -0.43
N GLN A 76 2.36 0.79 0.36
CA GLN A 76 1.41 1.77 -0.18
C GLN A 76 2.10 2.97 -0.82
N LEU A 77 3.17 3.50 -0.19
CA LEU A 77 3.98 4.57 -0.78
C LEU A 77 4.66 4.09 -2.07
N ILE A 78 5.27 2.91 -2.05
CA ILE A 78 5.92 2.30 -3.21
C ILE A 78 4.97 2.21 -4.40
N PHE A 79 3.73 1.74 -4.20
CA PHE A 79 2.75 1.66 -5.29
C PHE A 79 2.31 3.04 -5.75
N THR A 80 2.08 3.97 -4.83
CA THR A 80 1.67 5.35 -5.14
C THR A 80 2.72 6.07 -5.97
N PHE A 81 3.99 6.01 -5.56
CA PHE A 81 5.09 6.67 -6.26
C PHE A 81 5.44 6.01 -7.60
N LYS A 82 5.27 4.69 -7.71
CA LYS A 82 5.35 4.02 -9.01
C LYS A 82 4.29 4.55 -9.98
N ASP A 83 3.04 4.59 -9.53
CA ASP A 83 1.95 5.06 -10.38
C ASP A 83 2.13 6.54 -10.73
N LEU A 84 2.63 7.37 -9.81
CA LEU A 84 3.00 8.76 -10.09
C LEU A 84 4.12 8.90 -11.13
N THR A 85 5.21 8.12 -11.01
CA THR A 85 6.30 8.18 -12.00
C THR A 85 5.83 7.77 -13.40
N GLN A 86 4.95 6.77 -13.50
CA GLN A 86 4.31 6.40 -14.76
C GLN A 86 3.41 7.53 -15.30
N THR A 87 2.63 8.17 -14.43
CA THR A 87 1.73 9.28 -14.80
C THR A 87 2.51 10.48 -15.32
N PHE A 88 3.61 10.84 -14.67
CA PHE A 88 4.49 11.89 -15.17
C PHE A 88 5.10 11.50 -16.51
N LYS A 89 5.55 10.25 -16.69
CA LYS A 89 6.08 9.80 -17.98
C LYS A 89 5.05 9.91 -19.11
N GLU A 90 3.80 9.61 -18.84
CA GLU A 90 2.70 9.74 -19.80
C GLU A 90 2.35 11.21 -20.07
N ALA A 91 2.25 12.04 -19.04
CA ALA A 91 1.99 13.46 -19.16
C ALA A 91 3.11 14.22 -19.90
N GLY A 92 4.37 13.80 -19.73
CA GLY A 92 5.53 14.40 -20.40
C GLY A 92 5.54 14.19 -21.92
N ARG A 93 4.72 13.27 -22.44
CA ARG A 93 4.52 13.08 -23.88
C ARG A 93 3.54 14.09 -24.49
N LEU A 94 2.80 14.82 -23.66
CA LEU A 94 1.86 15.83 -24.11
C LEU A 94 2.61 17.13 -24.48
N ALA A 95 2.11 17.83 -25.49
CA ALA A 95 2.61 19.16 -25.82
C ALA A 95 2.21 20.16 -24.73
N ASN A 96 3.14 21.07 -24.37
CA ASN A 96 2.96 22.17 -23.42
C ASN A 96 2.84 21.76 -21.94
N VAL A 97 3.80 20.98 -21.43
CA VAL A 97 3.94 20.77 -19.99
C VAL A 97 4.42 22.04 -19.27
N HIS A 98 4.03 22.18 -18.01
CA HIS A 98 4.42 23.31 -17.16
C HIS A 98 5.96 23.41 -17.04
N PRO A 99 6.59 24.61 -16.95
CA PRO A 99 8.05 24.74 -16.87
C PRO A 99 8.71 23.99 -15.70
N ALA A 100 7.98 23.79 -14.60
CA ALA A 100 8.46 23.02 -13.45
C ALA A 100 8.31 21.49 -13.59
N PHE A 101 7.79 21.00 -14.72
CA PHE A 101 7.44 19.60 -14.91
C PHE A 101 8.64 18.65 -14.74
N ASP A 102 9.79 19.02 -15.32
CA ASP A 102 11.01 18.21 -15.23
C ASP A 102 11.53 18.14 -13.79
N ALA A 103 11.44 19.26 -13.05
CA ALA A 103 11.81 19.30 -11.63
C ALA A 103 10.89 18.42 -10.78
N CYS A 104 9.58 18.46 -11.01
CA CYS A 104 8.61 17.61 -10.32
C CYS A 104 8.82 16.12 -10.64
N THR A 105 9.08 15.80 -11.91
CA THR A 105 9.36 14.43 -12.35
C THR A 105 10.62 13.89 -11.67
N THR A 106 11.70 14.67 -11.71
CA THR A 106 12.98 14.32 -11.05
C THR A 106 12.81 14.13 -9.55
N ALA A 107 12.11 15.05 -8.87
CA ALA A 107 11.86 14.95 -7.43
C ALA A 107 11.05 13.70 -7.08
N THR A 108 10.05 13.35 -7.90
CA THR A 108 9.22 12.16 -7.71
C THR A 108 10.06 10.87 -7.86
N GLU A 109 10.93 10.81 -8.87
CA GLU A 109 11.82 9.65 -9.06
C GLU A 109 12.83 9.51 -7.92
N GLN A 110 13.44 10.62 -7.49
CA GLN A 110 14.38 10.63 -6.35
C GLN A 110 13.70 10.16 -5.07
N LEU A 111 12.49 10.63 -4.80
CA LEU A 111 11.72 10.24 -3.63
C LEU A 111 11.32 8.76 -3.69
N TYR A 112 10.96 8.26 -4.88
CA TYR A 112 10.68 6.85 -5.08
C TYR A 112 11.89 5.96 -4.78
N VAL A 113 13.08 6.34 -5.26
CA VAL A 113 14.34 5.65 -4.95
C VAL A 113 14.66 5.71 -3.45
N ALA A 114 14.41 6.85 -2.80
CA ALA A 114 14.65 7.02 -1.37
C ALA A 114 13.75 6.11 -0.52
N ILE A 115 12.44 6.06 -0.80
CA ILE A 115 11.47 5.18 -0.14
C ILE A 115 11.90 3.71 -0.27
N MET A 116 12.36 3.33 -1.46
CA MET A 116 12.79 1.96 -1.74
C MET A 116 14.11 1.60 -1.05
N SER A 117 15.04 2.54 -0.99
CA SER A 117 16.30 2.38 -0.25
C SER A 117 16.05 2.26 1.25
N PHE A 118 15.12 3.06 1.79
CA PHE A 118 14.65 2.97 3.16
C PHE A 118 13.99 1.61 3.44
N TYR A 119 13.09 1.17 2.57
CA TYR A 119 12.49 -0.16 2.67
C TYR A 119 13.58 -1.26 2.68
N GLY A 120 14.50 -1.19 1.71
CA GLY A 120 15.59 -2.14 1.57
C GLY A 120 16.55 -2.18 2.77
N SER A 121 16.80 -1.06 3.44
CA SER A 121 17.66 -1.00 4.63
C SER A 121 17.00 -1.64 5.85
N HIS A 122 15.69 -1.43 6.04
CA HIS A 122 14.96 -1.89 7.22
C HIS A 122 14.40 -3.31 7.08
N TYR A 123 14.00 -3.73 5.88
CA TYR A 123 13.40 -5.04 5.62
C TYR A 123 14.37 -6.04 4.96
N ARG A 124 15.66 -5.69 4.82
CA ARG A 124 16.69 -6.60 4.28
C ARG A 124 16.79 -7.94 5.01
N GLN A 125 16.50 -7.95 6.31
CA GLN A 125 16.62 -9.13 7.16
C GLN A 125 15.36 -10.00 7.05
N ALA A 126 15.54 -11.31 6.87
CA ALA A 126 14.44 -12.27 6.71
C ALA A 126 13.54 -12.44 7.95
N SER A 127 13.92 -11.87 9.10
CA SER A 127 13.09 -11.73 10.30
C SER A 127 12.12 -10.54 10.20
N ASN A 128 12.49 -9.49 9.46
CA ASN A 128 11.68 -8.28 9.28
C ASN A 128 10.71 -8.44 8.11
N LEU A 129 11.04 -9.30 7.13
CA LEU A 129 10.11 -9.76 6.09
C LEU A 129 9.01 -10.70 6.63
N LYS A 130 9.19 -11.25 7.84
CA LYS A 130 8.14 -12.00 8.55
C LYS A 130 7.25 -11.00 9.25
N VAL A 131 6.25 -10.54 8.52
CA VAL A 131 5.33 -9.54 9.01
C VAL A 131 4.13 -10.23 9.64
N SER A 132 3.94 -10.02 10.94
CA SER A 132 2.86 -10.61 11.73
C SER A 132 1.84 -9.53 12.06
N LEU A 133 0.56 -9.83 11.83
CA LEU A 133 -0.55 -8.93 12.20
C LEU A 133 -0.94 -9.02 13.68
N GLN A 134 -0.08 -9.57 14.54
CA GLN A 134 -0.28 -9.53 16.00
C GLN A 134 -0.47 -8.10 16.53
N CYS A 135 0.08 -7.09 15.85
CA CYS A 135 -0.17 -5.69 16.20
C CYS A 135 -1.63 -5.24 16.00
N LEU A 136 -2.46 -6.04 15.31
CA LEU A 136 -3.88 -5.77 15.06
C LEU A 136 -4.79 -6.54 16.02
N ASP A 137 -4.28 -7.08 17.12
CA ASP A 137 -5.14 -7.63 18.15
C ASP A 137 -5.94 -6.52 18.88
N SER A 138 -7.01 -6.93 19.56
CA SER A 138 -7.88 -6.00 20.31
C SER A 138 -7.15 -5.33 21.49
N THR A 139 -6.01 -5.87 21.93
CA THR A 139 -5.23 -5.33 23.06
C THR A 139 -4.38 -4.14 22.62
N HIS A 140 -3.84 -4.19 21.40
CA HIS A 140 -3.01 -3.16 20.80
C HIS A 140 -3.81 -2.16 19.98
N MET A 141 -4.93 -2.59 19.39
CA MET A 141 -5.81 -1.73 18.59
C MET A 141 -7.29 -1.96 18.98
N PRO A 142 -7.81 -1.24 19.98
CA PRO A 142 -9.17 -1.45 20.48
C PRO A 142 -10.27 -1.18 19.44
N SER A 143 -10.05 -0.22 18.53
CA SER A 143 -11.00 0.12 17.47
C SER A 143 -11.10 -1.00 16.45
N SER A 144 -12.26 -1.67 16.39
CA SER A 144 -12.54 -2.72 15.39
C SER A 144 -12.49 -2.17 13.96
N THR A 145 -13.11 -1.01 13.71
CA THR A 145 -13.08 -0.35 12.40
C THR A 145 -11.66 -0.10 11.93
N LEU A 146 -10.81 0.48 12.80
CA LEU A 146 -9.41 0.76 12.45
C LEU A 146 -8.62 -0.53 12.22
N ARG A 147 -8.88 -1.59 13.02
CA ARG A 147 -8.27 -2.91 12.83
C ARG A 147 -8.59 -3.48 11.46
N HIS A 148 -9.86 -3.45 11.05
CA HIS A 148 -10.29 -3.90 9.73
C HIS A 148 -9.61 -3.08 8.62
N GLU A 149 -9.64 -1.75 8.71
CA GLU A 149 -9.01 -0.89 7.70
C GLU A 149 -7.51 -1.16 7.52
N VAL A 150 -6.77 -1.29 8.63
CA VAL A 150 -5.33 -1.59 8.57
C VAL A 150 -5.09 -3.01 8.06
N GLY A 151 -5.93 -3.97 8.46
CA GLY A 151 -5.92 -5.34 7.94
C GLY A 151 -6.10 -5.38 6.42
N ASP A 152 -7.06 -4.64 5.88
CA ASP A 152 -7.34 -4.55 4.45
C ASP A 152 -6.19 -3.91 3.67
N ILE A 153 -5.60 -2.84 4.21
CA ILE A 153 -4.41 -2.20 3.61
C ILE A 153 -3.25 -3.19 3.56
N PHE A 154 -3.04 -3.96 4.63
CA PHE A 154 -2.00 -4.97 4.69
C PHE A 154 -2.21 -6.09 3.67
N GLN A 155 -3.42 -6.66 3.63
CA GLN A 155 -3.77 -7.75 2.70
C GLN A 155 -3.63 -7.28 1.25
N HIS A 156 -4.12 -6.09 0.94
CA HIS A 156 -3.95 -5.49 -0.38
C HIS A 156 -2.47 -5.33 -0.73
N ALA A 157 -1.66 -4.75 0.17
CA ALA A 157 -0.23 -4.58 -0.09
C ALA A 157 0.49 -5.92 -0.35
N ARG A 158 0.11 -6.97 0.39
CA ARG A 158 0.62 -8.32 0.19
C ARG A 158 0.25 -8.89 -1.18
N HIS A 159 -1.00 -8.73 -1.60
CA HIS A 159 -1.48 -9.21 -2.89
C HIS A 159 -0.75 -8.50 -4.03
N GLU A 160 -0.76 -7.17 -4.03
CA GLU A 160 -0.15 -6.34 -5.07
C GLU A 160 1.36 -6.52 -5.16
N ARG A 161 2.03 -6.85 -4.05
CA ARG A 161 3.47 -7.13 -4.07
C ARG A 161 3.83 -8.29 -5.01
N GLY A 162 2.99 -9.33 -5.06
CA GLY A 162 3.22 -10.48 -5.96
C GLY A 162 3.25 -10.04 -7.43
N ALA A 163 2.19 -9.36 -7.86
CA ALA A 163 2.08 -8.79 -9.20
C ALA A 163 3.21 -7.79 -9.50
N PHE A 164 3.57 -6.96 -8.52
CA PHE A 164 4.68 -6.01 -8.65
C PHE A 164 6.02 -6.72 -8.89
N HIS A 165 6.31 -7.81 -8.16
CA HIS A 165 7.53 -8.59 -8.37
C HIS A 165 7.61 -9.17 -9.78
N GLU A 166 6.51 -9.73 -10.27
CA GLU A 166 6.44 -10.28 -11.63
C GLU A 166 6.63 -9.20 -12.69
N TYR A 167 5.93 -8.08 -12.56
CA TYR A 167 6.07 -6.94 -13.45
C TYR A 167 7.52 -6.44 -13.53
N ILE A 168 8.15 -6.20 -12.37
CA ILE A 168 9.50 -5.63 -12.29
C ILE A 168 10.54 -6.55 -12.93
N GLN A 169 10.36 -7.87 -12.86
CA GLN A 169 11.31 -8.80 -13.49
C GLN A 169 11.39 -8.65 -15.01
N THR A 170 10.29 -8.24 -15.65
CA THR A 170 10.19 -8.09 -17.10
C THR A 170 10.35 -6.65 -17.59
N SER A 171 10.35 -5.67 -16.68
CA SER A 171 10.31 -4.26 -17.08
C SER A 171 11.61 -3.82 -17.76
N PRO A 172 11.53 -3.19 -18.95
CA PRO A 172 12.69 -2.60 -19.62
C PRO A 172 13.07 -1.24 -19.05
N ASN A 173 12.26 -0.67 -18.16
CA ASN A 173 12.49 0.67 -17.60
C ASN A 173 13.69 0.67 -16.62
N GLU A 174 14.54 1.69 -16.73
CA GLU A 174 15.78 1.78 -15.94
C GLU A 174 15.51 1.90 -14.43
N LEU A 175 14.54 2.70 -14.04
CA LEU A 175 14.12 2.84 -12.65
C LEU A 175 13.61 1.49 -12.12
N ASP A 176 12.75 0.80 -12.87
CA ASP A 176 12.30 -0.56 -12.51
C ASP A 176 13.47 -1.56 -12.37
N ARG A 177 14.50 -1.49 -13.21
CA ARG A 177 15.71 -2.36 -13.09
C ARG A 177 16.53 -2.06 -11.84
N LEU A 178 16.66 -0.79 -11.48
CA LEU A 178 17.28 -0.40 -10.21
C LEU A 178 16.51 -1.01 -9.03
N LEU A 179 15.18 -0.95 -9.07
CA LEU A 179 14.30 -1.50 -8.03
C LEU A 179 14.35 -3.02 -7.94
N LYS A 180 14.44 -3.69 -9.09
CA LYS A 180 14.67 -5.13 -9.14
C LYS A 180 15.88 -5.51 -8.29
N THR A 181 16.98 -4.76 -8.46
CA THR A 181 18.25 -5.01 -7.77
C THR A 181 18.18 -4.66 -6.28
N LEU A 182 17.57 -3.53 -5.93
CA LEU A 182 17.54 -3.01 -4.56
C LEU A 182 16.53 -3.72 -3.66
N VAL A 183 15.43 -4.24 -4.22
CA VAL A 183 14.31 -4.77 -3.45
C VAL A 183 13.97 -6.20 -3.87
N VAL A 184 13.51 -6.39 -5.11
CA VAL A 184 12.88 -7.66 -5.55
C VAL A 184 13.83 -8.84 -5.46
N ASP A 185 15.05 -8.71 -6.02
CA ASP A 185 16.04 -9.78 -6.02
C ASP A 185 16.48 -10.16 -4.59
N LEU A 186 16.58 -9.17 -3.71
CA LEU A 186 16.91 -9.41 -2.30
C LEU A 186 15.78 -10.14 -1.57
N GLU A 187 14.53 -9.76 -1.80
CA GLU A 187 13.37 -10.45 -1.24
C GLU A 187 13.25 -11.89 -1.76
N VAL A 188 13.28 -12.06 -3.09
CA VAL A 188 13.12 -13.37 -3.74
C VAL A 188 14.22 -14.33 -3.29
N LYS A 189 15.48 -13.89 -3.28
CA LYS A 189 16.61 -14.70 -2.78
C LYS A 189 16.41 -15.13 -1.34
N ARG A 190 15.91 -14.24 -0.48
CA ARG A 190 15.73 -14.51 0.96
C ARG A 190 14.51 -15.40 1.25
N LEU A 191 13.42 -15.23 0.50
CA LEU A 191 12.22 -16.07 0.59
C LEU A 191 12.50 -17.47 0.01
N GLY A 192 13.21 -17.55 -1.11
CA GLY A 192 13.59 -18.81 -1.78
C GLY A 192 14.55 -19.68 -0.97
N ASN A 193 15.57 -19.08 -0.31
CA ASN A 193 16.55 -19.81 0.51
C ASN A 193 15.96 -20.59 1.70
N ARG A 194 14.69 -20.39 2.04
CA ARG A 194 13.99 -21.15 3.10
C ARG A 194 13.19 -22.35 2.57
N ARG A 195 12.70 -22.30 1.32
CA ARG A 195 12.04 -23.47 0.69
C ARG A 195 13.01 -24.66 0.57
N GLY A 196 14.29 -24.39 0.29
CA GLY A 196 15.34 -25.43 0.22
C GLY A 196 15.84 -25.98 1.56
N ARG A 197 15.41 -25.43 2.72
CA ARG A 197 15.88 -25.84 4.06
C ARG A 197 14.90 -26.75 4.82
N GLY A 198 13.93 -27.35 4.12
CA GLY A 198 12.99 -28.32 4.72
C GLY A 198 12.08 -27.75 5.81
N ARG A 199 12.04 -26.43 5.98
CA ARG A 199 11.06 -25.77 6.85
C ARG A 199 9.80 -25.58 6.05
N ALA A 200 8.67 -26.06 6.59
CA ALA A 200 7.33 -25.87 6.01
C ALA A 200 7.18 -24.45 5.47
N PRO A 201 6.53 -24.25 4.31
CA PRO A 201 6.30 -22.92 3.76
C PRO A 201 5.63 -22.10 4.86
N VAL A 202 6.35 -21.10 5.38
CA VAL A 202 5.72 -20.10 6.22
C VAL A 202 4.94 -19.24 5.25
N GLU A 203 3.73 -19.70 4.91
CA GLU A 203 2.67 -18.77 4.57
C GLU A 203 2.65 -17.72 5.66
N MET A 204 2.51 -16.45 5.27
CA MET A 204 2.04 -15.46 6.23
C MET A 204 0.64 -15.92 6.64
N VAL A 205 0.58 -16.61 7.78
CA VAL A 205 -0.65 -17.07 8.42
C VAL A 205 -1.38 -15.82 8.88
N LEU A 206 -2.47 -15.49 8.20
CA LEU A 206 -3.55 -14.75 8.84
C LEU A 206 -4.03 -15.67 9.95
N ILE A 207 -3.74 -15.33 11.21
CA ILE A 207 -4.51 -15.91 12.30
C ILE A 207 -5.87 -15.20 12.18
N PRO A 208 -6.95 -15.90 11.80
CA PRO A 208 -8.27 -15.30 11.81
C PRO A 208 -8.53 -14.89 13.26
N SER A 209 -8.73 -13.60 13.51
CA SER A 209 -9.37 -13.21 14.76
C SER A 209 -10.82 -13.69 14.64
N PRO A 210 -11.37 -14.42 15.61
CA PRO A 210 -12.78 -14.82 15.59
C PRO A 210 -13.74 -13.61 15.44
N ASP A 211 -13.26 -12.41 15.73
CA ASP A 211 -13.98 -11.14 15.54
C ASP A 211 -13.99 -10.61 14.08
N LEU A 212 -13.14 -11.11 13.19
CA LEU A 212 -13.01 -10.59 11.81
C LEU A 212 -13.98 -11.28 10.84
N TYR A 213 -14.45 -12.47 11.19
CA TYR A 213 -15.49 -13.22 10.48
C TYR A 213 -16.38 -13.90 11.54
N PRO A 214 -17.45 -13.24 12.03
CA PRO A 214 -18.48 -13.97 12.74
C PRO A 214 -18.99 -15.03 11.78
N GLY A 215 -19.07 -16.28 12.24
CA GLY A 215 -19.43 -17.42 11.42
C GLY A 215 -20.62 -17.10 10.53
N SER A 216 -20.50 -17.46 9.25
CA SER A 216 -21.66 -17.99 8.56
C SER A 216 -22.16 -19.13 9.42
N ASP A 217 -23.21 -18.89 10.20
CA ASP A 217 -23.95 -19.96 10.83
C ASP A 217 -24.43 -20.85 9.69
N ASP A 218 -23.80 -22.01 9.59
CA ASP A 218 -24.31 -23.14 8.85
C ASP A 218 -25.69 -23.44 9.43
N GLU A 219 -26.73 -22.97 8.73
CA GLU A 219 -28.08 -23.54 8.88
C GLU A 219 -28.01 -24.96 8.31
N ASP A 220 -27.66 -25.92 9.15
CA ASP A 220 -28.01 -27.32 8.96
C ASP A 220 -28.44 -27.93 10.29
N ASP A 221 -29.43 -28.81 10.19
CA ASP A 221 -29.99 -29.69 11.23
C ASP A 221 -31.12 -29.14 12.12
N MET A 222 -32.31 -28.97 11.51
CA MET A 222 -33.54 -29.42 12.17
C MET A 222 -34.16 -30.57 11.38
N GLU A 223 -33.71 -31.79 11.68
CA GLU A 223 -34.53 -32.99 11.54
C GLU A 223 -34.81 -33.61 12.92
N MET A 224 -36.11 -33.66 13.21
CA MET A 224 -36.86 -34.74 13.89
C MET A 224 -37.11 -34.73 15.42
N ALA A 225 -38.43 -34.74 15.68
CA ALA A 225 -39.18 -35.54 16.66
C ALA A 225 -39.52 -34.91 18.03
N GLY A 226 -40.84 -34.79 18.25
CA GLY A 226 -41.51 -34.42 19.49
C GLY A 226 -42.97 -34.09 19.25
#